data_AF-A0A3B8L628-F1
#
_entry.id   AF-A0A3B8L628-F1
#
_cell.length_a   1.000
_cell.length_b   1.000
_cell.length_c   1.000
_cell.angle_alpha   90.00
_cell.angle_beta   90.00
_cell.angle_gamma   90.00
#
_symmetry.space_group_name_H-M   'P 1'
#
loop_
_entity.id
_entity.type
_entity.pdbx_description
1 polymer ?
#
loop_
_entity_poly.entity_id
_entity_poly.type
_entity_poly.pdbx_seq_one_letter_code
_entity_poly.pdbx_strand_id
1 'polypeptide(L)'
;MALEHGKPYWSFVQSHADERRGNRMPSESDIRMQVFAHLASGFTGIGYFTYEDQQGPAMVSNSTRQRRPIYYHVSRLNQEVINVGRALRFLKSTDVRYVAGPGNRVPTAATAWQPGAGGNKLIRSISIKGATSKPIEWRDVLVGFFKDDHGGDYFMLTNLWHGEGVSSARRSMTVTLKLHPGVTTIGRLSRETGKAELLSVKGDELEVTLPGGTGELLRFGSAEFPGLSQDE
;
A
#
# COMPACT_ATOMS: atom_id res chain seq x y z
N MET A 1 15.60 -2.83 16.13
CA MET A 1 14.69 -1.95 15.32
C MET A 1 13.45 -1.59 16.14
N ALA A 2 12.72 -0.50 15.84
CA ALA A 2 11.57 -0.05 16.65
C ALA A 2 10.52 -1.16 16.90
N LEU A 3 10.25 -1.98 15.88
CA LEU A 3 9.36 -3.16 15.94
C LEU A 3 9.80 -4.20 16.97
N GLU A 4 11.11 -4.48 17.09
CA GLU A 4 11.68 -5.44 18.05
C GLU A 4 11.48 -4.98 19.50
N HIS A 5 11.31 -3.67 19.71
CA HIS A 5 11.04 -3.07 21.02
C HIS A 5 9.56 -2.71 21.22
N GLY A 6 8.66 -3.16 20.33
CA GLY A 6 7.22 -2.90 20.42
C GLY A 6 6.84 -1.42 20.30
N LYS A 7 7.71 -0.59 19.69
CA LYS A 7 7.46 0.85 19.53
C LYS A 7 6.84 1.14 18.17
N PRO A 8 5.78 1.97 18.09
CA PRO A 8 5.28 2.46 16.81
C PRO A 8 6.38 3.26 16.11
N TYR A 9 6.42 3.18 14.79
CA TYR A 9 7.38 3.91 13.96
C TYR A 9 6.66 4.69 12.87
N TRP A 10 7.24 5.87 12.60
CA TRP A 10 6.64 6.91 11.77
C TRP A 10 7.56 7.21 10.59
N SER A 11 6.98 7.66 9.50
CA SER A 11 7.74 8.11 8.33
C SER A 11 7.31 9.50 7.90
N PHE A 12 8.26 10.23 7.34
CA PHE A 12 7.99 11.44 6.58
C PHE A 12 7.97 11.11 5.09
N VAL A 13 6.89 11.49 4.42
CA VAL A 13 6.76 11.36 2.96
C VAL A 13 6.94 12.71 2.30
N GLN A 14 7.54 12.71 1.11
CA GLN A 14 7.74 13.92 0.32
C GLN A 14 6.39 14.44 -0.17
N SER A 15 6.08 15.70 0.14
CA SER A 15 4.90 16.44 -0.32
C SER A 15 5.24 17.81 -0.89
N HIS A 16 6.49 18.01 -1.29
CA HIS A 16 7.02 19.24 -1.86
C HIS A 16 7.92 18.96 -3.06
N ALA A 17 8.21 20.01 -3.83
CA ALA A 17 9.29 20.03 -4.80
C ALA A 17 10.50 20.77 -4.21
N ASP A 18 11.70 20.26 -4.47
CA ASP A 18 12.98 20.90 -4.20
C ASP A 18 13.94 20.58 -5.35
N GLU A 19 14.02 21.50 -6.32
CA GLU A 19 14.87 21.37 -7.51
C GLU A 19 16.35 21.22 -7.15
N ARG A 20 16.81 21.79 -6.04
CA ARG A 20 18.22 21.70 -5.60
C ARG A 20 18.60 20.27 -5.23
N ARG A 21 17.61 19.47 -4.83
CA ARG A 21 17.75 18.05 -4.48
C ARG A 21 17.22 17.11 -5.57
N GLY A 22 16.78 17.64 -6.71
CA GLY A 22 16.14 16.86 -7.78
C GLY A 22 14.75 16.32 -7.42
N ASN A 23 14.12 16.86 -6.37
CA ASN A 23 12.80 16.46 -5.92
C ASN A 23 11.74 17.19 -6.72
N ARG A 24 11.09 16.51 -7.67
CA ARG A 24 9.90 17.05 -8.36
C ARG A 24 8.67 17.02 -7.46
N MET A 25 7.66 17.83 -7.77
CA MET A 25 6.36 17.76 -7.08
C MET A 25 5.74 16.35 -7.27
N PRO A 26 5.34 15.66 -6.18
CA PRO A 26 4.66 14.37 -6.29
C PRO A 26 3.31 14.50 -7.03
N SER A 27 3.07 13.58 -7.95
CA SER A 27 1.75 13.33 -8.53
C SER A 27 0.85 12.58 -7.55
N GLU A 28 -0.41 12.38 -7.92
CA GLU A 28 -1.33 11.55 -7.14
C GLU A 28 -0.82 10.11 -6.95
N SER A 29 -0.28 9.50 -8.00
CA SER A 29 0.24 8.13 -7.91
C SER A 29 1.50 8.04 -7.04
N ASP A 30 2.35 9.07 -7.06
CA ASP A 30 3.59 9.10 -6.26
C ASP A 30 3.29 9.21 -4.76
N ILE A 31 2.41 10.13 -4.36
CA ILE A 31 2.12 10.35 -2.94
C ILE A 31 1.39 9.15 -2.33
N ARG A 32 0.51 8.51 -3.12
CA ARG A 32 -0.11 7.25 -2.73
C ARG A 32 0.94 6.17 -2.52
N MET A 33 1.85 5.99 -3.49
CA MET A 33 2.89 4.96 -3.43
C MET A 33 3.73 5.09 -2.16
N GLN A 34 4.20 6.30 -1.84
CA GLN A 34 4.97 6.55 -0.62
C GLN A 34 4.21 6.13 0.64
N VAL A 35 2.94 6.55 0.76
CA VAL A 35 2.13 6.27 1.95
C VAL A 35 1.79 4.79 2.07
N PHE A 36 1.26 4.15 1.03
CA PHE A 36 0.86 2.75 1.11
C PHE A 36 2.05 1.78 1.18
N ALA A 37 3.23 2.15 0.66
CA ALA A 37 4.44 1.37 0.88
C ALA A 37 4.84 1.39 2.37
N HIS A 38 4.69 2.52 3.05
CA HIS A 38 4.92 2.63 4.49
C HIS A 38 3.86 1.88 5.31
N LEU A 39 2.58 1.97 4.95
CA LEU A 39 1.52 1.20 5.60
C LEU A 39 1.74 -0.32 5.44
N ALA A 40 2.11 -0.78 4.24
CA ALA A 40 2.50 -2.17 3.99
C ALA A 40 3.71 -2.60 4.82
N SER A 41 4.57 -1.64 5.18
CA SER A 41 5.74 -1.87 6.04
C SER A 41 5.43 -1.70 7.53
N GLY A 42 4.16 -1.54 7.94
CA GLY A 42 3.73 -1.45 9.34
C GLY A 42 3.93 -0.10 10.02
N PHE A 43 4.24 0.96 9.26
CA PHE A 43 4.28 2.30 9.82
C PHE A 43 2.88 2.72 10.30
N THR A 44 2.82 3.29 11.50
CA THR A 44 1.57 3.71 12.15
C THR A 44 1.41 5.23 12.22
N GLY A 45 2.40 5.98 11.75
CA GLY A 45 2.34 7.43 11.61
C GLY A 45 2.97 7.90 10.30
N ILE A 46 2.32 8.85 9.65
CA ILE A 46 2.74 9.45 8.39
C ILE A 46 2.74 10.97 8.55
N GLY A 47 3.91 11.59 8.34
CA GLY A 47 4.08 13.04 8.26
C GLY A 47 4.32 13.49 6.83
N TYR A 48 3.69 14.58 6.41
CA TYR A 48 3.93 15.17 5.09
C TYR A 48 4.97 16.28 5.19
N PHE A 49 6.08 16.14 4.46
CA PHE A 49 7.15 17.12 4.45
C PHE A 49 7.23 17.82 3.08
N THR A 50 6.89 19.10 2.93
CA THR A 50 6.27 20.03 3.91
C THR A 50 4.82 20.36 3.57
N TYR A 51 4.11 20.96 4.51
CA TYR A 51 2.74 21.45 4.29
C TYR A 51 2.69 22.75 3.47
N GLU A 52 3.58 23.68 3.80
CA GLU A 52 3.71 24.97 3.14
C GLU A 52 5.12 25.15 2.54
N ASP A 53 5.35 26.26 1.83
CA ASP A 53 6.55 26.51 1.01
C ASP A 53 7.85 26.74 1.80
N GLN A 54 8.16 25.88 2.78
CA GLN A 54 9.36 26.04 3.63
C GLN A 54 10.65 25.61 2.92
N GLN A 55 10.61 24.57 2.09
CA GLN A 55 11.79 24.07 1.34
C GLN A 55 11.67 24.21 -0.19
N GLY A 56 10.52 24.67 -0.65
CA GLY A 56 10.15 24.77 -2.05
C GLY A 56 8.62 24.64 -2.18
N PRO A 57 8.06 24.69 -3.39
CA PRO A 57 6.61 24.59 -3.58
C PRO A 57 6.06 23.33 -2.90
N ALA A 58 5.07 23.50 -2.03
CA ALA A 58 4.44 22.42 -1.26
C ALA A 58 2.91 22.37 -1.45
N MET A 59 2.17 21.75 -0.52
CA MET A 59 0.72 21.64 -0.61
C MET A 59 -0.01 22.99 -0.59
N VAL A 60 0.46 23.95 0.21
CA VAL A 60 -0.12 25.30 0.31
C VAL A 60 0.95 26.35 0.00
N SER A 61 0.58 27.35 -0.79
CA SER A 61 1.49 28.45 -1.08
C SER A 61 1.57 29.43 0.09
N ASN A 62 2.79 29.83 0.47
CA ASN A 62 2.97 30.84 1.52
C ASN A 62 2.53 32.24 1.06
N SER A 63 2.84 32.61 -0.19
CA SER A 63 2.57 33.95 -0.73
C SER A 63 1.10 34.16 -1.07
N THR A 64 0.46 33.18 -1.73
CA THR A 64 -0.93 33.33 -2.18
C THR A 64 -1.94 32.70 -1.23
N ARG A 65 -1.49 31.89 -0.26
CA ARG A 65 -2.35 31.07 0.62
C ARG A 65 -3.26 30.10 -0.14
N GLN A 66 -3.00 29.88 -1.44
CA GLN A 66 -3.78 28.96 -2.27
C GLN A 66 -3.26 27.52 -2.12
N ARG A 67 -4.20 26.57 -2.19
CA ARG A 67 -3.92 25.14 -2.21
C ARG A 67 -3.48 24.70 -3.60
N ARG A 68 -2.40 23.93 -3.69
CA ARG A 68 -1.92 23.29 -4.93
C ARG A 68 -2.60 21.92 -5.13
N PRO A 69 -2.59 21.33 -6.35
CA PRO A 69 -3.24 20.04 -6.61
C PRO A 69 -2.90 18.92 -5.63
N ILE A 70 -1.63 18.84 -5.18
CA ILE A 70 -1.17 17.85 -4.18
C ILE A 70 -1.92 17.93 -2.85
N TYR A 71 -2.39 19.11 -2.44
CA TYR A 71 -3.23 19.26 -1.24
C TYR A 71 -4.49 18.37 -1.34
N TYR A 72 -5.15 18.38 -2.50
CA TYR A 72 -6.37 17.62 -2.72
C TYR A 72 -6.10 16.13 -2.89
N HIS A 73 -4.96 15.76 -3.48
CA HIS A 73 -4.52 14.36 -3.53
C HIS A 73 -4.28 13.81 -2.12
N VAL A 74 -3.54 14.54 -1.28
CA VAL A 74 -3.29 14.18 0.12
C VAL A 74 -4.58 14.15 0.94
N SER A 75 -5.47 15.13 0.76
CA SER A 75 -6.74 15.17 1.50
C SER A 75 -7.60 13.93 1.23
N ARG A 76 -7.71 13.50 -0.03
CA ARG A 76 -8.44 12.27 -0.38
C ARG A 76 -7.72 11.02 0.12
N LEU A 77 -6.40 10.97 -0.02
CA LEU A 77 -5.58 9.87 0.49
C LEU A 77 -5.73 9.71 2.01
N ASN A 78 -5.74 10.80 2.78
CA ASN A 78 -5.91 10.73 4.23
C ASN A 78 -7.23 10.07 4.64
N GLN A 79 -8.31 10.29 3.88
CA GLN A 79 -9.58 9.61 4.17
C GLN A 79 -9.44 8.09 4.02
N GLU A 80 -8.71 7.64 2.99
CA GLU A 80 -8.45 6.22 2.78
C GLU A 80 -7.55 5.62 3.86
N VAL A 81 -6.53 6.37 4.28
CA VAL A 81 -5.62 5.99 5.36
C VAL A 81 -6.37 5.89 6.69
N ILE A 82 -7.32 6.78 6.98
CA ILE A 82 -8.19 6.68 8.17
C ILE A 82 -8.97 5.37 8.14
N ASN A 83 -9.58 5.04 6.99
CA ASN A 83 -10.41 3.85 6.85
C ASN A 83 -9.61 2.56 7.11
N VAL A 84 -8.45 2.39 6.48
CA VAL A 84 -7.63 1.18 6.69
C VAL A 84 -6.85 1.21 8.01
N GLY A 85 -6.48 2.41 8.48
CA GLY A 85 -5.71 2.63 9.70
C GLY A 85 -6.45 2.23 10.97
N ARG A 86 -7.79 2.20 10.94
CA ARG A 86 -8.63 1.67 12.03
C ARG A 86 -8.26 0.24 12.41
N ALA A 87 -7.95 -0.58 11.41
CA ALA A 87 -7.50 -1.95 11.61
C ALA A 87 -5.98 -2.05 11.72
N LEU A 88 -5.24 -1.40 10.82
CA LEU A 88 -3.79 -1.55 10.71
C LEU A 88 -3.04 -1.24 12.02
N ARG A 89 -3.54 -0.31 12.85
CA ARG A 89 -2.92 0.03 14.14
C ARG A 89 -2.93 -1.10 15.18
N PHE A 90 -3.77 -2.12 14.98
CA PHE A 90 -3.85 -3.34 15.80
C PHE A 90 -3.09 -4.52 15.17
N LEU A 91 -2.43 -4.30 14.03
CA LEU A 91 -1.71 -5.32 13.31
C LEU A 91 -0.20 -5.13 13.48
N LYS A 92 0.48 -6.18 13.92
CA LYS A 92 1.94 -6.24 13.98
C LYS A 92 2.49 -6.70 12.64
N SER A 93 3.32 -5.88 12.00
CA SER A 93 4.05 -6.29 10.80
C SER A 93 5.00 -7.44 11.12
N THR A 94 5.00 -8.48 10.30
CA THR A 94 5.82 -9.68 10.47
C THR A 94 6.83 -9.87 9.35
N ASP A 95 6.55 -9.33 8.16
CA ASP A 95 7.41 -9.45 6.99
C ASP A 95 7.01 -8.45 5.90
N VAL A 96 7.95 -8.09 5.02
CA VAL A 96 7.69 -7.24 3.85
C VAL A 96 8.48 -7.80 2.67
N ARG A 97 7.78 -8.06 1.56
CA ARG A 97 8.37 -8.69 0.37
C ARG A 97 8.07 -7.93 -0.90
N TYR A 98 9.01 -8.03 -1.85
CA TYR A 98 8.94 -7.39 -3.14
C TYR A 98 8.60 -8.40 -4.24
N VAL A 99 7.58 -8.11 -5.03
CA VAL A 99 7.20 -8.87 -6.22
C VAL A 99 7.55 -8.02 -7.43
N ALA A 100 8.69 -8.32 -8.07
CA ALA A 100 9.10 -7.62 -9.27
C ALA A 100 8.20 -8.00 -10.45
N GLY A 101 7.78 -7.01 -11.23
CA GLY A 101 7.15 -7.22 -12.51
C GLY A 101 8.09 -7.92 -13.50
N PRO A 102 7.56 -8.61 -14.52
CA PRO A 102 8.37 -9.21 -15.56
C PRO A 102 9.40 -8.26 -16.17
N GLY A 103 10.66 -8.70 -16.22
CA GLY A 103 11.81 -7.92 -16.68
C GLY A 103 12.39 -6.95 -15.64
N ASN A 104 11.66 -6.61 -14.58
CA ASN A 104 12.17 -5.77 -13.49
C ASN A 104 13.07 -6.58 -12.56
N ARG A 105 13.91 -5.86 -11.80
CA ARG A 105 14.79 -6.44 -10.79
C ARG A 105 14.29 -6.06 -9.40
N VAL A 106 14.40 -6.99 -8.46
CA VAL A 106 14.17 -6.68 -7.04
C VAL A 106 15.25 -5.71 -6.57
N PRO A 107 14.91 -4.58 -5.93
CA PRO A 107 15.89 -3.66 -5.37
C PRO A 107 16.81 -4.35 -4.35
N THR A 108 18.10 -3.99 -4.31
CA THR A 108 19.10 -4.66 -3.45
C THR A 108 18.76 -4.64 -1.96
N ALA A 109 18.10 -3.58 -1.49
CA ALA A 109 17.67 -3.44 -0.10
C ALA A 109 16.35 -4.15 0.23
N ALA A 110 15.67 -4.71 -0.78
CA ALA A 110 14.39 -5.40 -0.63
C ALA A 110 14.60 -6.91 -0.74
N THR A 111 13.72 -7.67 -0.08
CA THR A 111 13.73 -9.13 -0.22
C THR A 111 12.63 -9.58 -1.18
N ALA A 112 13.00 -10.38 -2.17
CA ALA A 112 12.05 -10.96 -3.12
C ALA A 112 10.98 -11.78 -2.38
N TRP A 113 9.73 -11.72 -2.85
CA TRP A 113 8.68 -12.61 -2.38
C TRP A 113 8.96 -14.04 -2.85
N GLN A 114 8.71 -15.00 -1.97
CA GLN A 114 8.73 -16.43 -2.25
C GLN A 114 7.58 -17.10 -1.48
N PRO A 115 7.07 -18.26 -1.93
CA PRO A 115 6.10 -19.04 -1.16
C PRO A 115 6.62 -19.30 0.25
N GLY A 116 5.78 -19.11 1.27
CA GLY A 116 6.19 -19.19 2.68
C GLY A 116 6.58 -17.84 3.32
N ALA A 117 6.67 -16.76 2.54
CA ALA A 117 6.91 -15.41 3.08
C ALA A 117 5.90 -15.03 4.18
N GLY A 118 6.37 -14.32 5.21
CA GLY A 118 5.56 -13.98 6.39
C GLY A 118 5.08 -15.18 7.20
N GLY A 119 5.64 -16.38 6.98
CA GLY A 119 5.13 -17.64 7.50
C GLY A 119 3.83 -18.10 6.82
N ASN A 120 3.40 -17.43 5.74
CA ASN A 120 2.17 -17.72 5.04
C ASN A 120 2.36 -18.88 4.05
N LYS A 121 1.60 -19.96 4.24
CA LYS A 121 1.60 -21.14 3.36
C LYS A 121 0.42 -21.16 2.38
N LEU A 122 -0.40 -20.11 2.38
CA LEU A 122 -1.66 -20.06 1.64
C LEU A 122 -1.51 -19.40 0.27
N ILE A 123 -0.56 -18.46 0.11
CA ILE A 123 -0.24 -17.85 -1.20
C ILE A 123 0.83 -18.70 -1.88
N ARG A 124 0.48 -19.31 -3.01
CA ARG A 124 1.38 -20.14 -3.83
C ARG A 124 2.11 -19.35 -4.90
N SER A 125 1.48 -18.31 -5.45
CA SER A 125 2.16 -17.35 -6.33
C SER A 125 1.45 -16.01 -6.36
N ILE A 126 2.20 -14.97 -6.75
CA ILE A 126 1.70 -13.62 -7.00
C ILE A 126 2.22 -13.22 -8.39
N SER A 127 1.34 -12.78 -9.26
CA SER A 127 1.70 -12.31 -10.61
C SER A 127 0.95 -11.04 -10.97
N ILE A 128 1.56 -10.24 -11.85
CA ILE A 128 0.97 -9.00 -12.36
C ILE A 128 0.37 -9.29 -13.74
N LYS A 129 -0.95 -9.12 -13.88
CA LYS A 129 -1.69 -9.42 -15.12
C LYS A 129 -1.28 -8.47 -16.25
N GLY A 130 -1.20 -9.01 -17.47
CA GLY A 130 -0.86 -8.23 -18.66
C GLY A 130 0.56 -7.65 -18.62
N ALA A 131 1.47 -8.31 -17.90
CA ALA A 131 2.87 -7.97 -17.95
C ALA A 131 3.53 -8.54 -19.22
N THR A 132 4.37 -7.73 -19.86
CA THR A 132 5.14 -8.11 -21.05
C THR A 132 6.55 -8.51 -20.63
N SER A 133 7.32 -9.14 -21.52
CA SER A 133 8.73 -9.48 -21.24
C SER A 133 9.65 -8.26 -21.05
N LYS A 134 9.20 -7.07 -21.47
CA LYS A 134 9.94 -5.82 -21.33
C LYS A 134 9.68 -5.21 -19.95
N PRO A 135 10.73 -4.83 -19.19
CA PRO A 135 10.56 -4.14 -17.92
C PRO A 135 9.74 -2.86 -18.10
N ILE A 136 8.79 -2.65 -17.19
CA ILE A 136 8.08 -1.39 -17.02
C ILE A 136 8.43 -0.89 -15.63
N GLU A 137 9.13 0.24 -15.58
CA GLU A 137 9.62 0.83 -14.35
C GLU A 137 8.51 0.96 -13.30
N TRP A 138 8.82 0.52 -12.08
CA TRP A 138 7.94 0.55 -10.91
C TRP A 138 6.64 -0.27 -11.04
N ARG A 139 6.41 -0.99 -12.14
CA ARG A 139 5.26 -1.89 -12.28
C ARG A 139 5.49 -3.18 -11.49
N ASP A 140 5.57 -3.00 -10.19
CA ASP A 140 5.93 -3.98 -9.17
C ASP A 140 4.89 -3.95 -8.04
N VAL A 141 4.95 -4.93 -7.14
CA VAL A 141 4.06 -5.01 -5.98
C VAL A 141 4.89 -5.18 -4.71
N LEU A 142 4.51 -4.44 -3.66
CA LEU A 142 4.99 -4.69 -2.31
C LEU A 142 3.94 -5.48 -1.53
N VAL A 143 4.37 -6.47 -0.76
CA VAL A 143 3.50 -7.29 0.08
C VAL A 143 3.93 -7.14 1.53
N GLY A 144 3.07 -6.52 2.33
CA GLY A 144 3.21 -6.49 3.79
C GLY A 144 2.47 -7.65 4.42
N PHE A 145 3.08 -8.34 5.37
CA PHE A 145 2.43 -9.38 6.17
C PHE A 145 2.24 -8.91 7.61
N PHE A 146 1.12 -9.27 8.21
CA PHE A 146 0.78 -8.86 9.56
C PHE A 146 0.05 -9.94 10.34
N LYS A 147 0.13 -9.83 11.67
CA LYS A 147 -0.67 -10.59 12.62
C LYS A 147 -1.38 -9.65 13.59
N ASP A 148 -2.61 -10.00 13.98
CA ASP A 148 -3.24 -9.38 15.15
C ASP A 148 -2.86 -10.11 16.45
N ASP A 149 -3.31 -9.60 17.59
CA ASP A 149 -3.05 -10.18 18.91
C ASP A 149 -3.78 -11.52 19.15
N HIS A 150 -4.76 -11.87 18.30
CA HIS A 150 -5.49 -13.14 18.32
C HIS A 150 -4.90 -14.18 17.34
N GLY A 151 -3.80 -13.84 16.66
CA GLY A 151 -3.10 -14.71 15.71
C GLY A 151 -3.66 -14.70 14.29
N GLY A 152 -4.63 -13.83 13.98
CA GLY A 152 -5.20 -13.66 12.64
C GLY A 152 -4.16 -13.24 11.61
N ASP A 153 -4.24 -13.82 10.41
CA ASP A 153 -3.29 -13.57 9.32
C ASP A 153 -3.82 -12.54 8.32
N TYR A 154 -3.05 -11.46 8.14
CA TYR A 154 -3.36 -10.35 7.26
C TYR A 154 -2.21 -10.09 6.30
N PHE A 155 -2.54 -9.50 5.15
CA PHE A 155 -1.54 -9.02 4.22
C PHE A 155 -2.04 -7.77 3.49
N MET A 156 -1.13 -6.91 3.09
CA MET A 156 -1.41 -5.75 2.25
C MET A 156 -0.70 -5.90 0.92
N LEU A 157 -1.44 -5.82 -0.17
CA LEU A 157 -0.87 -5.70 -1.51
C LEU A 157 -0.80 -4.24 -1.90
N THR A 158 0.39 -3.73 -2.22
CA THR A 158 0.59 -2.34 -2.63
C THR A 158 1.12 -2.30 -4.06
N ASN A 159 0.39 -1.61 -4.93
CA ASN A 159 0.80 -1.31 -6.28
C ASN A 159 1.90 -0.23 -6.24
N LEU A 160 3.12 -0.57 -6.66
CA LEU A 160 4.23 0.37 -6.70
C LEU A 160 4.28 1.20 -7.98
N TRP A 161 3.38 0.99 -8.94
CA TRP A 161 3.38 1.70 -10.21
C TRP A 161 2.91 3.13 -10.04
N HIS A 162 3.83 4.06 -10.27
CA HIS A 162 3.64 5.50 -10.14
C HIS A 162 4.36 6.22 -11.28
N GLY A 163 4.32 7.55 -11.28
CA GLY A 163 5.08 8.33 -12.23
C GLY A 163 4.69 9.81 -12.26
N GLU A 164 5.56 10.60 -12.87
CA GLU A 164 5.40 12.05 -12.97
C GLU A 164 4.13 12.45 -13.71
N GLY A 165 3.34 13.34 -13.10
CA GLY A 165 2.11 13.86 -13.71
C GLY A 165 1.02 12.81 -13.95
N VAL A 166 1.12 11.61 -13.37
CA VAL A 166 0.17 10.52 -13.61
C VAL A 166 -0.78 10.32 -12.43
N SER A 167 -2.07 10.17 -12.72
CA SER A 167 -3.10 9.83 -11.72
C SER A 167 -3.00 8.37 -11.29
N SER A 168 -3.57 8.04 -10.13
CA SER A 168 -3.63 6.64 -9.68
C SER A 168 -4.41 5.76 -10.66
N ALA A 169 -5.51 6.25 -11.22
CA ALA A 169 -6.33 5.51 -12.18
C ALA A 169 -5.54 5.08 -13.43
N ARG A 170 -4.65 5.93 -13.95
CA ARG A 170 -3.81 5.63 -15.13
C ARG A 170 -2.69 4.62 -14.86
N ARG A 171 -2.39 4.34 -13.59
CA ARG A 171 -1.41 3.34 -13.15
C ARG A 171 -2.08 2.16 -12.44
N SER A 172 -3.36 1.92 -12.71
CA SER A 172 -4.06 0.76 -12.20
C SER A 172 -3.44 -0.53 -12.73
N MET A 173 -3.30 -1.54 -11.86
CA MET A 173 -2.85 -2.87 -12.24
C MET A 173 -3.70 -3.94 -11.56
N THR A 174 -3.86 -5.09 -12.22
CA THR A 174 -4.46 -6.28 -11.61
C THR A 174 -3.37 -7.25 -11.19
N VAL A 175 -3.43 -7.66 -9.93
CA VAL A 175 -2.58 -8.68 -9.32
C VAL A 175 -3.40 -9.96 -9.20
N THR A 176 -2.84 -11.08 -9.64
CA THR A 176 -3.44 -12.40 -9.50
C THR A 176 -2.67 -13.16 -8.41
N LEU A 177 -3.39 -13.65 -7.42
CA LEU A 177 -2.85 -14.57 -6.41
C LEU A 177 -3.35 -15.97 -6.70
N LYS A 178 -2.42 -16.92 -6.78
CA LYS A 178 -2.76 -18.34 -6.68
C LYS A 178 -2.76 -18.75 -5.23
N LEU A 179 -3.90 -19.16 -4.73
CA LEU A 179 -4.11 -19.54 -3.34
C LEU A 179 -4.13 -21.06 -3.17
N HIS A 180 -3.96 -21.53 -1.94
CA HIS A 180 -4.19 -22.92 -1.58
C HIS A 180 -5.67 -23.29 -1.87
N PRO A 181 -5.99 -24.49 -2.40
CA PRO A 181 -7.36 -24.85 -2.81
C PRO A 181 -8.42 -24.76 -1.71
N GLY A 182 -8.01 -24.85 -0.44
CA GLY A 182 -8.92 -24.69 0.71
C GLY A 182 -9.33 -23.24 1.01
N VAL A 183 -8.72 -22.25 0.36
CA VAL A 183 -9.07 -20.83 0.54
C VAL A 183 -10.14 -20.45 -0.46
N THR A 184 -11.38 -20.33 -0.01
CA THR A 184 -12.53 -19.99 -0.86
C THR A 184 -12.92 -18.51 -0.78
N THR A 185 -12.51 -17.82 0.29
CA THR A 185 -12.82 -16.41 0.52
C THR A 185 -11.63 -15.65 1.11
N ILE A 186 -11.57 -14.36 0.79
CA ILE A 186 -10.61 -13.40 1.34
C ILE A 186 -11.40 -12.17 1.79
N GLY A 187 -11.23 -11.72 3.03
CA GLY A 187 -11.74 -10.43 3.46
C GLY A 187 -10.90 -9.28 2.91
N ARG A 188 -11.56 -8.20 2.50
CA ARG A 188 -10.95 -6.93 2.11
C ARG A 188 -11.49 -5.84 3.01
N LEU A 189 -10.61 -5.03 3.59
CA LEU A 189 -11.03 -3.76 4.19
C LEU A 189 -10.99 -2.68 3.10
N SER A 190 -12.17 -2.26 2.64
CA SER A 190 -12.27 -1.22 1.61
C SER A 190 -11.68 0.08 2.12
N ARG A 191 -10.61 0.54 1.48
CA ARG A 191 -10.02 1.85 1.78
C ARG A 191 -10.97 3.00 1.47
N GLU A 192 -11.92 2.81 0.55
CA GLU A 192 -12.84 3.88 0.13
C GLU A 192 -13.99 4.06 1.14
N THR A 193 -14.53 2.95 1.66
CA THR A 193 -15.71 2.97 2.53
C THR A 193 -15.42 2.69 4.00
N GLY A 194 -14.25 2.12 4.32
CA GLY A 194 -13.91 1.62 5.64
C GLY A 194 -14.70 0.39 6.07
N LYS A 195 -15.45 -0.24 5.15
CA LYS A 195 -16.22 -1.45 5.40
C LYS A 195 -15.43 -2.69 4.99
N ALA A 196 -15.62 -3.76 5.75
CA ALA A 196 -15.06 -5.05 5.41
C ALA A 196 -16.00 -5.80 4.47
N GLU A 197 -15.41 -6.47 3.47
CA GLU A 197 -16.12 -7.12 2.38
C GLU A 197 -15.48 -8.47 2.09
N LEU A 198 -16.27 -9.46 1.67
CA LEU A 198 -15.76 -10.75 1.22
C LEU A 198 -15.51 -10.75 -0.29
N LEU A 199 -14.31 -11.16 -0.69
CA LEU A 199 -13.95 -11.47 -2.05
C LEU A 199 -13.99 -12.99 -2.24
N SER A 200 -14.68 -13.45 -3.28
CA SER A 200 -14.71 -14.86 -3.65
C SER A 200 -13.45 -15.25 -4.43
N VAL A 201 -12.84 -16.36 -4.04
CA VAL A 201 -11.75 -17.00 -4.78
C VAL A 201 -12.37 -17.88 -5.87
N LYS A 202 -11.96 -17.68 -7.13
CA LYS A 202 -12.47 -18.44 -8.28
C LYS A 202 -11.53 -19.60 -8.57
N GLY A 203 -11.94 -20.81 -8.20
CA GLY A 203 -11.06 -21.97 -8.22
C GLY A 203 -9.94 -21.79 -7.20
N ASP A 204 -8.72 -21.52 -7.67
CA ASP A 204 -7.55 -21.21 -6.84
C ASP A 204 -7.01 -19.79 -7.06
N GLU A 205 -7.76 -18.93 -7.75
CA GLU A 205 -7.34 -17.57 -8.10
C GLU A 205 -8.15 -16.48 -7.40
N LEU A 206 -7.43 -15.51 -6.86
CA LEU A 206 -7.98 -14.20 -6.49
C LEU A 206 -7.38 -13.14 -7.40
N GLU A 207 -8.21 -12.33 -8.06
CA GLU A 207 -7.77 -11.13 -8.76
C GLU A 207 -8.08 -9.88 -7.93
N VAL A 208 -7.09 -9.01 -7.77
CA VAL A 208 -7.22 -7.73 -7.07
C VAL A 208 -6.72 -6.62 -7.99
N THR A 209 -7.59 -5.66 -8.30
CA THR A 209 -7.20 -4.46 -9.08
C THR A 209 -6.87 -3.32 -8.14
N LEU A 210 -5.65 -2.82 -8.24
CA LEU A 210 -5.08 -1.79 -7.39
C LEU A 210 -4.82 -0.52 -8.21
N PRO A 211 -5.40 0.63 -7.88
CA PRO A 211 -4.98 1.90 -8.45
C PRO A 211 -3.50 2.18 -8.19
N GLY A 212 -2.87 3.00 -9.03
CA GLY A 212 -1.48 3.40 -8.92
C GLY A 212 -1.10 3.89 -7.54
N GLY A 213 0.01 3.39 -7.01
CA GLY A 213 0.51 3.74 -5.69
C GLY A 213 -0.36 3.27 -4.52
N THR A 214 -1.43 2.51 -4.73
CA THR A 214 -2.44 2.24 -3.70
C THR A 214 -2.28 0.84 -3.12
N GLY A 215 -2.72 0.64 -1.88
CA GLY A 215 -2.71 -0.66 -1.21
C GLY A 215 -4.09 -1.13 -0.77
N GLU A 216 -4.28 -2.45 -0.73
CA GLU A 216 -5.49 -3.10 -0.21
C GLU A 216 -5.11 -4.03 0.95
N LEU A 217 -5.77 -3.85 2.09
CA LEU A 217 -5.59 -4.70 3.28
C LEU A 217 -6.54 -5.89 3.20
N LEU A 218 -5.98 -7.09 3.31
CA LEU A 218 -6.66 -8.36 3.06
C LEU A 218 -6.47 -9.31 4.25
N ARG A 219 -7.46 -10.19 4.47
CA ARG A 219 -7.46 -11.21 5.51
C ARG A 219 -7.89 -12.56 4.95
N PHE A 220 -7.27 -13.65 5.38
CA PHE A 220 -7.70 -15.00 4.98
C PHE A 220 -8.99 -15.42 5.68
N GLY A 221 -9.94 -15.98 4.92
CA GLY A 221 -11.10 -16.73 5.43
C GLY A 221 -12.20 -15.94 6.13
N SER A 222 -12.04 -14.65 6.40
CA SER A 222 -13.06 -13.81 7.04
C SER A 222 -12.92 -12.34 6.64
N ALA A 223 -14.03 -11.60 6.72
CA ALA A 223 -14.08 -10.15 6.57
C ALA A 223 -14.17 -9.44 7.94
N GLU A 224 -13.57 -10.02 8.97
CA GLU A 224 -13.46 -9.40 10.28
C GLU A 224 -12.12 -8.68 10.37
N PHE A 225 -12.12 -7.42 10.80
CA PHE A 225 -10.88 -6.66 11.01
C PHE A 225 -10.92 -6.05 12.40
N PRO A 226 -9.78 -6.09 13.15
CA PRO A 226 -9.73 -5.47 14.46
C PRO A 226 -10.04 -3.97 14.37
N GLY A 227 -10.63 -3.39 15.41
CA GLY A 227 -10.97 -1.97 15.43
C GLY A 227 -12.17 -1.55 14.57
N LEU A 228 -12.80 -2.50 13.87
CA LEU A 228 -14.15 -2.34 13.32
C LEU A 228 -15.10 -2.98 14.34
N SER A 229 -15.98 -2.19 14.97
CA SER A 229 -17.09 -2.76 15.72
C SER A 229 -17.96 -3.56 14.76
N GLN A 230 -18.35 -4.77 15.17
CA GLN A 230 -19.60 -5.32 14.68
C GLN A 230 -20.69 -4.49 15.39
N ASP A 231 -21.49 -3.78 14.61
CA ASP A 231 -22.64 -2.97 15.02
C ASP A 231 -22.35 -1.57 15.63
N GLU A 232 -22.75 -0.55 14.87
CA GLU A 232 -23.57 0.56 15.37
C GLU A 232 -24.98 0.39 14.79
#